data_AF-A0A7S2PWD4-F1
#
_entry.id   AF-A0A7S2PWD4-F1
#
_cell.length_a   1.000
_cell.length_b   1.000
_cell.length_c   1.000
_cell.angle_alpha   90.00
_cell.angle_beta   90.00
_cell.angle_gamma   90.00
#
_symmetry.space_group_name_H-M   'P 1'
#
loop_
_entity.id
_entity.type
_entity.pdbx_description
1 polymer ?
#
loop_
_entity_poly.entity_id
_entity_poly.type
_entity_poly.pdbx_seq_one_letter_code
_entity_poly.pdbx_strand_id
1 'polypeptide(L)'
;PIMLDVARRFNVTRIKKCCQIMGRLEGNLTAAQVLYPLMQCTDVFFLKADICQLGVDQRKVNMLAREYCDAAKKKYKPVILSHHMLYGLKKGQEKMSKSDPDSAIFMEDTVEDVRRKITKAYCPTAEEGGAAGEEEEKTAADDGGVDAGKESMHLTEDTLKNPILDYVQHIVMSPPGATFTCATSKSAAPEGHTYDKYEAVKEDFLAGNITPDQLKEGLIESLNTLLQPVRDHFTNDETAKGLLEQVREFKREAAPVASGDEAPKVFRLDLVKEGVIQPNSHLVMAPLPNSTPTMQSAADILTKLKAADADTPKVLLLRDWTALVNNALDADVKLIPAYHAILLSTLRALDIHLHGEDDAIMNNVTIVLQSEAILKDPSNYWISVINAGRHFQLDTVMGGMKDADCVGKVIGRLMMIGDVLGVNPKSIALEMENDGDVNISNAMANMNLGGDDSATSP
;
A
#
# COMPACT_ATOMS: atom_id res chain seq x y z
N PRO A 1 -10.95 -12.11 -0.24
CA PRO A 1 -11.04 -12.84 1.05
C PRO A 1 -9.74 -12.89 1.89
N ILE A 2 -8.58 -13.27 1.34
CA ILE A 2 -7.33 -13.41 2.12
C ILE A 2 -6.89 -12.09 2.75
N MET A 3 -6.92 -10.98 2.00
CA MET A 3 -6.55 -9.66 2.53
C MET A 3 -7.40 -9.25 3.74
N LEU A 4 -8.71 -9.54 3.71
CA LEU A 4 -9.60 -9.30 4.85
C LEU A 4 -9.25 -10.17 6.06
N ASP A 5 -8.83 -11.42 5.82
CA ASP A 5 -8.36 -12.33 6.88
C ASP A 5 -7.00 -11.89 7.45
N VAL A 6 -6.11 -11.32 6.64
CA VAL A 6 -4.88 -10.69 7.14
C VAL A 6 -5.25 -9.48 8.00
N ALA A 7 -6.08 -8.57 7.48
CA ALA A 7 -6.47 -7.34 8.17
C ALA A 7 -7.13 -7.60 9.53
N ARG A 8 -7.99 -8.61 9.65
CA ARG A 8 -8.66 -8.88 10.93
C ARG A 8 -7.72 -9.44 12.03
N ARG A 9 -6.51 -9.89 11.69
CA ARG A 9 -5.59 -10.58 12.60
C ARG A 9 -4.50 -9.67 13.17
N PHE A 10 -4.36 -8.46 12.66
CA PHE A 10 -3.33 -7.51 13.08
C PHE A 10 -3.94 -6.20 13.56
N ASN A 11 -3.20 -5.49 14.42
CA ASN A 11 -3.58 -4.18 14.90
C ASN A 11 -2.99 -3.06 14.02
N VAL A 12 -3.50 -1.84 14.21
CA VAL A 12 -3.04 -0.67 13.46
C VAL A 12 -1.55 -0.40 13.72
N THR A 13 -1.06 -0.51 14.96
CA THR A 13 0.37 -0.34 15.29
C THR A 13 1.26 -1.22 14.41
N ARG A 14 0.90 -2.50 14.26
CA ARG A 14 1.70 -3.46 13.49
C ARG A 14 1.73 -3.11 12.01
N ILE A 15 0.64 -2.57 11.46
CA ILE A 15 0.57 -2.17 10.05
C ILE A 15 1.26 -0.82 9.81
N LYS A 16 1.15 0.15 10.73
CA LYS A 16 1.90 1.42 10.67
C LYS A 16 3.42 1.16 10.55
N LYS A 17 3.95 0.19 11.32
CA LYS A 17 5.35 -0.25 11.20
C LYS A 17 5.73 -0.78 9.81
N CYS A 18 4.78 -1.30 9.04
CA CYS A 18 5.01 -1.74 7.66
C CYS A 18 4.97 -0.59 6.64
N CYS A 19 4.51 0.61 6.98
CA CYS A 19 4.36 1.70 5.99
C CYS A 19 5.68 2.16 5.35
N GLN A 20 6.81 1.81 5.97
CA GLN A 20 8.15 2.10 5.47
C GLN A 20 8.48 1.46 4.13
N ILE A 21 7.79 0.37 3.77
CA ILE A 21 7.95 -0.28 2.47
C ILE A 21 7.61 0.66 1.30
N MET A 22 6.84 1.72 1.58
CA MET A 22 6.50 2.78 0.62
C MET A 22 7.41 4.01 0.74
N GLY A 23 8.48 3.94 1.54
CA GLY A 23 9.43 5.04 1.77
C GLY A 23 8.84 6.22 2.57
N ARG A 24 7.79 5.99 3.36
CA ARG A 24 7.12 7.01 4.17
C ARG A 24 7.31 6.75 5.66
N LEU A 25 7.47 7.83 6.43
CA LEU A 25 7.49 7.79 7.90
C LEU A 25 6.08 7.54 8.44
N GLU A 26 5.99 7.12 9.71
CA GLU A 26 4.71 6.75 10.34
C GLU A 26 3.77 7.95 10.59
N GLY A 27 4.28 9.19 10.52
CA GLY A 27 3.50 10.41 10.69
C GLY A 27 2.76 10.84 9.41
N ASN A 28 1.46 11.13 9.53
CA ASN A 28 0.57 11.62 8.47
C ASN A 28 0.29 10.60 7.34
N LEU A 29 -0.34 9.49 7.71
CA LEU A 29 -0.71 8.41 6.79
C LEU A 29 -2.17 8.57 6.32
N THR A 30 -2.40 8.43 5.03
CA THR A 30 -3.73 8.16 4.46
C THR A 30 -4.18 6.73 4.76
N ALA A 31 -5.48 6.46 4.77
CA ALA A 31 -5.98 5.12 5.03
C ALA A 31 -5.60 4.11 3.92
N ALA A 32 -5.35 4.57 2.69
CA ALA A 32 -4.82 3.72 1.61
C ALA A 32 -3.41 3.20 1.89
N GLN A 33 -2.62 3.95 2.67
CA GLN A 33 -1.29 3.50 3.08
C GLN A 33 -1.34 2.34 4.08
N VAL A 34 -2.49 2.12 4.74
CA VAL A 34 -2.72 0.93 5.57
C VAL A 34 -3.18 -0.26 4.74
N LEU A 35 -3.98 -0.02 3.68
CA LEU A 35 -4.36 -1.04 2.71
C LEU A 35 -3.14 -1.66 2.01
N TYR A 36 -2.13 -0.87 1.68
CA TYR A 36 -1.01 -1.30 0.85
C TYR A 36 -0.18 -2.44 1.48
N PRO A 37 0.31 -2.36 2.73
CA PRO A 37 0.99 -3.49 3.38
C PRO A 37 0.13 -4.76 3.51
N LEU A 38 -1.19 -4.61 3.68
CA LEU A 38 -2.12 -5.74 3.77
C LEU A 38 -2.24 -6.46 2.41
N MET A 39 -2.31 -5.70 1.31
CA MET A 39 -2.30 -6.24 -0.05
C MET A 39 -0.96 -6.92 -0.36
N GLN A 40 0.17 -6.27 -0.10
CA GLN A 40 1.49 -6.85 -0.36
C GLN A 40 1.76 -8.12 0.47
N CYS A 41 1.29 -8.15 1.73
CA CYS A 41 1.31 -9.38 2.55
C CYS A 41 0.45 -10.50 1.91
N THR A 42 -0.70 -10.14 1.36
CA THR A 42 -1.60 -11.07 0.67
C THR A 42 -0.96 -11.63 -0.60
N ASP A 43 -0.20 -10.82 -1.34
CA ASP A 43 0.43 -11.20 -2.61
C ASP A 43 1.37 -12.40 -2.45
N VAL A 44 2.05 -12.51 -1.31
CA VAL A 44 2.91 -13.67 -0.99
C VAL A 44 2.13 -14.98 -1.11
N PHE A 45 0.89 -15.01 -0.63
CA PHE A 45 0.04 -16.20 -0.66
C PHE A 45 -0.73 -16.34 -1.97
N PHE A 46 -1.11 -15.21 -2.58
CA PHE A 46 -1.83 -15.19 -3.85
C PHE A 46 -0.95 -15.70 -4.99
N LEU A 47 0.30 -15.23 -5.06
CA LEU A 47 1.31 -15.68 -6.02
C LEU A 47 1.89 -17.06 -5.67
N LYS A 48 1.56 -17.60 -4.49
CA LYS A 48 2.11 -18.87 -3.96
C LYS A 48 3.63 -18.84 -3.92
N ALA A 49 4.21 -17.73 -3.49
CA ALA A 49 5.65 -17.56 -3.43
C ALA A 49 6.24 -18.42 -2.30
N ASP A 50 7.17 -19.31 -2.66
CA ASP A 50 7.98 -20.04 -1.67
C ASP A 50 9.08 -19.14 -1.07
N ILE A 51 9.60 -18.22 -1.87
CA ILE A 51 10.69 -17.30 -1.51
C ILE A 51 10.28 -15.86 -1.85
N CYS A 52 10.27 -14.99 -0.84
CA CYS A 52 10.17 -13.54 -1.04
C CYS A 52 11.57 -12.97 -1.28
N GLN A 53 11.93 -12.74 -2.55
CA GLN A 53 13.19 -12.12 -2.95
C GLN A 53 12.96 -10.63 -3.24
N LEU A 54 13.22 -9.78 -2.25
CA LEU A 54 12.96 -8.34 -2.28
C LEU A 54 14.07 -7.60 -1.52
N GLY A 55 14.13 -6.27 -1.64
CA GLY A 55 15.08 -5.47 -0.86
C GLY A 55 14.87 -5.61 0.65
N VAL A 56 15.89 -5.29 1.44
CA VAL A 56 15.81 -5.29 2.92
C VAL A 56 14.74 -4.32 3.43
N ASP A 57 14.49 -3.24 2.70
CA ASP A 57 13.43 -2.27 2.97
C ASP A 57 12.02 -2.91 3.02
N GLN A 58 11.82 -4.03 2.32
CA GLN A 58 10.58 -4.80 2.29
C GLN A 58 10.46 -5.82 3.44
N ARG A 59 11.45 -5.92 4.34
CA ARG A 59 11.49 -6.97 5.39
C ARG A 59 10.27 -6.96 6.31
N LYS A 60 9.73 -5.78 6.65
CA LYS A 60 8.65 -5.66 7.67
C LYS A 60 7.34 -6.29 7.22
N VAL A 61 7.00 -6.16 5.94
CA VAL A 61 5.82 -6.81 5.34
C VAL A 61 6.06 -8.30 5.06
N ASN A 62 7.29 -8.68 4.69
CA ASN A 62 7.68 -10.08 4.57
C ASN A 62 7.59 -10.83 5.92
N MET A 63 7.98 -10.18 7.01
CA MET A 63 7.79 -10.70 8.36
C MET A 63 6.31 -10.75 8.77
N LEU A 64 5.50 -9.75 8.35
CA LEU A 64 4.05 -9.78 8.53
C LEU A 64 3.42 -11.02 7.88
N ALA A 65 3.88 -11.42 6.69
CA ALA A 65 3.42 -12.65 6.03
C ALA A 65 3.77 -13.91 6.85
N ARG A 66 4.95 -13.96 7.47
CA ARG A 66 5.33 -15.08 8.35
C ARG A 66 4.52 -15.12 9.64
N GLU A 67 4.29 -13.97 10.27
CA GLU A 67 3.40 -13.82 11.44
C GLU A 67 1.97 -14.24 11.09
N TYR A 68 1.50 -13.90 9.89
CA TYR A 68 0.19 -14.30 9.40
C TYR A 68 0.08 -15.82 9.28
N CYS A 69 1.15 -16.50 8.86
CA CYS A 69 1.16 -17.96 8.85
C CYS A 69 0.92 -18.55 10.24
N ASP A 70 1.51 -17.96 11.29
CA ASP A 70 1.27 -18.40 12.67
C ASP A 70 -0.18 -18.13 13.09
N ALA A 71 -0.67 -16.92 12.87
CA ALA A 71 -2.04 -16.54 13.22
C ALA A 71 -3.09 -17.39 12.49
N ALA A 72 -2.87 -17.66 11.20
CA ALA A 72 -3.74 -18.47 10.35
C ALA A 72 -3.44 -19.98 10.40
N LYS A 73 -2.52 -20.42 11.26
CA LYS A 73 -2.11 -21.84 11.43
C LYS A 73 -1.67 -22.51 10.12
N LYS A 74 -0.99 -21.76 9.25
CA LYS A 74 -0.39 -22.26 8.02
C LYS A 74 0.97 -22.89 8.34
N LYS A 75 1.16 -24.14 7.92
CA LYS A 75 2.39 -24.91 8.17
C LYS A 75 3.62 -24.32 7.46
N TYR A 76 3.46 -23.94 6.20
CA TYR A 76 4.56 -23.47 5.36
C TYR A 76 4.64 -21.96 5.41
N LYS A 77 5.77 -21.46 5.88
CA LYS A 77 6.10 -20.03 5.90
C LYS A 77 6.99 -19.70 4.71
N PRO A 78 6.78 -18.56 4.03
CA PRO A 78 7.66 -18.12 2.95
C PRO A 78 9.08 -17.91 3.48
N VAL A 79 10.08 -18.32 2.71
CA VAL A 79 11.49 -17.98 2.96
C VAL A 79 11.69 -16.51 2.60
N ILE A 80 12.30 -15.74 3.48
CA ILE A 80 12.61 -14.33 3.20
C ILE A 80 14.07 -14.26 2.80
N LEU A 81 14.33 -13.95 1.53
CA LEU A 81 15.67 -13.81 0.98
C LEU A 81 15.88 -12.36 0.55
N SER A 82 16.15 -11.51 1.54
CA SER A 82 16.34 -10.07 1.28
C SER A 82 17.70 -9.76 0.66
N HIS A 83 17.74 -8.91 -0.36
CA HIS A 83 18.98 -8.45 -0.99
C HIS A 83 19.42 -7.07 -0.47
N HIS A 84 20.73 -6.84 -0.56
CA HIS A 84 21.38 -5.58 -0.16
C HIS A 84 20.78 -4.36 -0.86
N MET A 85 20.64 -3.26 -0.12
CA MET A 85 20.21 -1.97 -0.67
C MET A 85 21.42 -1.19 -1.15
N LEU A 86 21.47 -0.90 -2.45
CA LEU A 86 22.54 -0.08 -3.03
C LEU A 86 22.49 1.36 -2.51
N TYR A 87 23.66 1.92 -2.17
CA TYR A 87 23.78 3.30 -1.72
C TYR A 87 23.38 4.31 -2.81
N GLY A 88 22.92 5.48 -2.38
CA GLY A 88 22.80 6.65 -3.25
C GLY A 88 24.18 7.24 -3.55
N LEU A 89 24.34 7.86 -4.72
CA LEU A 89 25.63 8.40 -5.16
C LEU A 89 26.13 9.59 -4.32
N LYS A 90 25.25 10.27 -3.57
CA LYS A 90 25.63 11.44 -2.76
C LYS A 90 25.90 11.05 -1.31
N LYS A 91 26.70 11.87 -0.62
CA LYS A 91 27.05 11.67 0.79
C LYS A 91 25.80 11.59 1.67
N GLY A 92 25.75 10.61 2.57
CA GLY A 92 24.66 10.43 3.55
C GLY A 92 23.39 9.78 2.99
N GLN A 93 23.38 9.31 1.74
CA GLN A 93 22.23 8.63 1.15
C GLN A 93 22.34 7.11 1.31
N GLU A 94 21.64 6.54 2.29
CA GLU A 94 21.61 5.09 2.54
C GLU A 94 20.92 4.28 1.43
N LYS A 95 20.17 4.96 0.54
CA LYS A 95 19.58 4.34 -0.64
C LYS A 95 19.45 5.34 -1.77
N MET A 96 19.46 4.84 -3.01
CA MET A 96 19.08 5.63 -4.18
C MET A 96 17.68 6.22 -4.03
N SER A 97 17.49 7.49 -4.44
CA SER A 97 16.20 8.16 -4.38
C SER A 97 15.73 8.64 -5.75
N LYS A 98 14.43 8.46 -6.03
CA LYS A 98 13.81 9.02 -7.24
C LYS A 98 13.70 10.55 -7.20
N SER A 99 13.77 11.16 -6.01
CA SER A 99 13.63 12.62 -5.84
C SER A 99 14.83 13.40 -6.36
N ASP A 100 15.97 12.75 -6.51
CA ASP A 100 17.21 13.36 -6.95
C ASP A 100 17.78 12.54 -8.12
N PRO A 101 17.59 12.99 -9.37
CA PRO A 101 18.03 12.27 -10.56
C PRO A 101 19.53 11.97 -10.60
N ASP A 102 20.34 12.74 -9.86
CA ASP A 102 21.79 12.57 -9.77
C ASP A 102 22.21 11.67 -8.59
N SER A 103 21.26 11.18 -7.80
CA SER A 103 21.53 10.20 -6.73
C SER A 103 21.53 8.75 -7.22
N ALA A 104 21.10 8.50 -8.45
CA ALA A 104 20.92 7.17 -9.03
C ALA A 104 21.35 7.12 -10.50
N ILE A 105 21.88 5.98 -10.93
CA ILE A 105 22.06 5.66 -12.35
C ILE A 105 20.78 5.00 -12.86
N PHE A 106 20.19 5.55 -13.92
CA PHE A 106 19.05 4.93 -14.59
C PHE A 106 19.51 3.98 -15.69
N MET A 107 18.67 2.99 -16.02
CA MET A 107 19.00 1.92 -16.96
C MET A 107 19.22 2.43 -18.40
N GLU A 108 18.64 3.58 -18.72
CA GLU A 108 18.72 4.24 -20.01
C GLU A 108 19.67 5.45 -20.05
N ASP A 109 20.38 5.75 -18.95
CA ASP A 109 21.30 6.91 -18.90
C ASP A 109 22.35 6.81 -20.01
N THR A 110 22.69 7.93 -20.66
CA THR A 110 23.73 7.96 -21.70
C THR A 110 25.12 7.76 -21.09
N VAL A 111 26.13 7.57 -21.95
CA VAL A 111 27.52 7.45 -21.51
C VAL A 111 27.97 8.69 -20.74
N GLU A 112 27.55 9.86 -21.19
CA GLU A 112 27.87 11.15 -20.59
C GLU A 112 27.16 11.31 -19.24
N ASP A 113 25.90 10.87 -19.12
CA ASP A 113 25.16 10.92 -17.87
C ASP A 113 25.76 10.02 -16.81
N VAL A 114 26.11 8.77 -17.16
CA VAL A 114 26.81 7.85 -16.25
C VAL A 114 28.12 8.48 -15.77
N ARG A 115 28.94 8.99 -16.70
CA ARG A 115 30.21 9.66 -16.37
C ARG A 115 29.99 10.84 -15.43
N ARG A 116 29.08 11.74 -15.78
CA ARG A 116 28.75 12.94 -15.00
C ARG A 116 28.31 12.60 -13.57
N LYS A 117 27.48 11.58 -13.38
CA LYS A 117 26.96 11.15 -12.07
C LYS A 117 28.05 10.48 -11.23
N ILE A 118 28.80 9.53 -11.80
CA ILE A 118 29.85 8.79 -11.07
C ILE A 118 31.04 9.69 -10.72
N THR A 119 31.47 10.59 -11.61
CA THR A 119 32.54 11.54 -11.31
C THR A 119 32.21 12.39 -10.07
N LYS A 120 30.94 12.80 -9.91
CA LYS A 120 30.48 13.62 -8.78
C LYS A 120 30.12 12.82 -7.52
N ALA A 121 30.10 11.49 -7.59
CA ALA A 121 29.66 10.66 -6.48
C ALA A 121 30.62 10.74 -5.28
N TYR A 122 30.06 10.54 -4.09
CA TYR A 122 30.82 10.44 -2.84
C TYR A 122 31.72 9.19 -2.88
N CYS A 123 32.99 9.33 -2.50
CA CYS A 123 33.97 8.25 -2.58
C CYS A 123 35.07 8.41 -1.51
N PRO A 124 34.72 8.25 -0.23
CA PRO A 124 35.69 8.41 0.87
C PRO A 124 36.74 7.30 0.87
N THR A 125 37.98 7.65 1.25
CA THR A 125 39.14 6.74 1.36
C THR A 125 39.47 6.35 2.81
N ALA A 126 38.81 6.98 3.78
CA ALA A 126 38.94 6.68 5.20
C ALA A 126 37.59 6.94 5.90
N GLU A 127 37.39 6.29 7.03
CA GLU A 127 36.27 6.59 7.92
C GLU A 127 36.35 8.06 8.36
N GLU A 128 35.22 8.76 8.42
CA GLU A 128 35.20 10.08 9.04
C GLU A 128 35.46 9.88 10.54
N GLY A 129 36.57 10.44 11.03
CA GLY A 129 36.90 10.42 12.44
C GLY A 129 35.73 10.95 13.26
N GLY A 130 35.26 10.16 14.22
CA GLY A 130 34.22 10.56 15.17
C GLY A 130 34.62 11.87 15.84
N ALA A 131 33.97 12.96 15.43
CA ALA A 131 33.86 14.12 16.28
C ALA A 131 33.04 13.67 17.50
N ALA A 132 33.72 13.52 18.64
CA ALA A 132 33.05 13.50 19.93
C ALA A 132 32.20 14.77 20.03
N GLY A 133 30.89 14.59 19.92
CA GLY A 133 29.90 15.65 19.86
C GLY A 133 28.54 15.01 19.65
N GLU A 134 27.84 14.81 20.77
CA GLU A 134 26.55 14.14 20.92
C GLU A 134 26.65 12.61 20.99
N GLU A 135 27.10 12.13 22.16
CA GLU A 135 26.58 10.89 22.71
C GLU A 135 25.04 11.00 22.74
N GLU A 136 24.35 10.39 21.78
CA GLU A 136 22.96 9.98 22.01
C GLU A 136 23.02 8.99 23.17
N GLU A 137 22.65 9.50 24.35
CA GLU A 137 22.52 8.79 25.60
C GLU A 137 21.70 7.51 25.36
N LYS A 138 22.36 6.35 25.30
CA LYS A 138 21.70 5.06 25.43
C LYS A 138 21.20 4.95 26.87
N THR A 139 20.05 5.55 27.14
CA THR A 139 19.27 5.25 28.33
C THR A 139 18.74 3.84 28.18
N ALA A 140 19.36 2.92 28.90
CA ALA A 140 18.82 1.60 29.14
C ALA A 140 17.64 1.74 30.11
N ALA A 141 16.43 2.02 29.61
CA ALA A 141 15.17 1.69 30.25
C ALA A 141 13.97 1.94 29.33
N ASP A 142 13.10 0.93 29.31
CA ASP A 142 11.67 0.96 29.01
C ASP A 142 11.17 0.63 27.58
N ASP A 143 10.23 -0.30 27.58
CA ASP A 143 9.55 -0.92 26.45
C ASP A 143 8.53 0.06 25.86
N GLY A 144 8.93 0.83 24.84
CA GLY A 144 8.01 1.75 24.19
C GLY A 144 8.61 2.68 23.14
N GLY A 145 8.55 2.27 21.88
CA GLY A 145 8.61 3.20 20.74
C GLY A 145 10.01 3.61 20.28
N VAL A 146 10.81 2.66 19.81
CA VAL A 146 11.90 2.99 18.87
C VAL A 146 11.24 3.44 17.58
N ASP A 147 11.45 4.70 17.16
CA ASP A 147 11.08 5.20 15.84
C ASP A 147 11.63 4.22 14.81
N ALA A 148 10.72 3.46 14.22
CA ALA A 148 11.08 2.32 13.41
C ALA A 148 11.82 2.76 12.14
N GLY A 149 11.82 4.07 11.80
CA GLY A 149 12.43 4.67 10.61
C GLY A 149 13.93 4.90 10.69
N LYS A 150 14.56 4.63 11.86
CA LYS A 150 16.01 4.80 12.08
C LYS A 150 16.83 3.50 12.01
N GLU A 151 16.21 2.35 11.75
CA GLU A 151 16.97 1.10 11.58
C GLU A 151 17.77 1.13 10.26
N SER A 152 19.06 0.81 10.32
CA SER A 152 19.92 0.68 9.14
C SER A 152 19.28 -0.24 8.11
N MET A 153 19.22 0.23 6.86
CA MET A 153 18.59 -0.48 5.74
C MET A 153 19.53 -1.49 5.07
N HIS A 154 20.69 -1.75 5.67
CA HIS A 154 21.70 -2.67 5.17
C HIS A 154 21.81 -3.91 6.06
N LEU A 155 22.16 -5.05 5.44
CA LEU A 155 22.33 -6.33 6.14
C LEU A 155 23.62 -6.37 6.97
N THR A 156 24.60 -5.58 6.58
CA THR A 156 25.93 -5.51 7.18
C THR A 156 26.28 -4.06 7.46
N GLU A 157 26.98 -3.82 8.55
CA GLU A 157 27.50 -2.50 8.86
C GLU A 157 28.68 -2.18 7.94
N ASP A 158 28.53 -1.16 7.10
CA ASP A 158 29.61 -0.58 6.31
C ASP A 158 29.94 0.80 6.89
N THR A 159 31.11 0.90 7.52
CA THR A 159 31.59 2.14 8.17
C THR A 159 32.02 3.19 7.15
N LEU A 160 32.42 2.76 5.94
CA LEU A 160 32.93 3.66 4.92
C LEU A 160 31.79 4.29 4.10
N LYS A 161 30.65 3.60 3.97
CA LYS A 161 29.45 4.02 3.22
C LYS A 161 29.81 4.61 1.85
N ASN A 162 30.70 3.93 1.12
CA ASN A 162 31.23 4.40 -0.16
C ASN A 162 30.41 3.81 -1.33
N PRO A 163 29.57 4.61 -2.02
CA PRO A 163 28.71 4.11 -3.09
C PRO A 163 29.49 3.60 -4.31
N ILE A 164 30.72 4.05 -4.54
CA ILE A 164 31.53 3.55 -5.67
C ILE A 164 31.97 2.11 -5.41
N LEU A 165 32.51 1.84 -4.21
CA LEU A 165 32.90 0.48 -3.82
C LEU A 165 31.68 -0.46 -3.74
N ASP A 166 30.55 0.06 -3.25
CA ASP A 166 29.27 -0.66 -3.20
C ASP A 166 28.82 -1.14 -4.59
N TYR A 167 28.89 -0.27 -5.61
CA TYR A 167 28.53 -0.62 -6.98
C TYR A 167 29.53 -1.62 -7.59
N VAL A 168 30.83 -1.47 -7.30
CA VAL A 168 31.84 -2.45 -7.75
C VAL A 168 31.51 -3.84 -7.16
N GLN A 169 31.24 -3.92 -5.86
CA GLN A 169 30.94 -5.18 -5.19
C GLN A 169 29.63 -5.82 -5.69
N HIS A 170 28.54 -5.05 -5.66
CA HIS A 170 27.19 -5.61 -5.76
C HIS A 170 26.61 -5.59 -7.18
N ILE A 171 27.23 -4.84 -8.11
CA ILE A 171 26.84 -4.82 -9.53
C ILE A 171 27.92 -5.45 -10.38
N VAL A 172 29.15 -4.92 -10.37
CA VAL A 172 30.19 -5.32 -11.33
C VAL A 172 30.74 -6.71 -10.99
N MET A 173 31.05 -6.99 -9.72
CA MET A 173 31.70 -8.22 -9.28
C MET A 173 30.74 -9.26 -8.68
N SER A 174 29.42 -9.01 -8.75
CA SER A 174 28.40 -9.93 -8.24
C SER A 174 28.16 -11.15 -9.15
N PRO A 175 28.18 -11.04 -10.49
CA PRO A 175 28.03 -12.19 -11.36
C PRO A 175 29.18 -13.20 -11.21
N PRO A 176 28.92 -14.52 -11.29
CA PRO A 176 29.98 -15.52 -11.19
C PRO A 176 31.08 -15.33 -12.23
N GLY A 177 32.33 -15.25 -11.77
CA GLY A 177 33.50 -15.08 -12.63
C GLY A 177 33.70 -13.66 -13.18
N ALA A 178 32.91 -12.68 -12.72
CA ALA A 178 33.11 -11.28 -13.10
C ALA A 178 34.41 -10.72 -12.53
N THR A 179 35.02 -9.80 -13.27
CA THR A 179 36.26 -9.12 -12.92
C THR A 179 36.08 -7.61 -12.96
N PHE A 180 36.87 -6.87 -12.19
CA PHE A 180 36.91 -5.42 -12.25
C PHE A 180 38.30 -4.94 -12.69
N THR A 181 38.35 -4.04 -13.66
CA THR A 181 39.62 -3.48 -14.16
C THR A 181 39.65 -1.98 -13.93
N CYS A 182 40.74 -1.48 -13.35
CA CYS A 182 40.98 -0.05 -13.22
C CYS A 182 42.48 0.26 -13.24
N ALA A 183 42.83 1.52 -13.51
CA ALA A 183 44.20 1.99 -13.35
C ALA A 183 44.64 1.92 -11.86
N THR A 184 45.92 1.65 -11.63
CA THR A 184 46.51 1.56 -10.28
C THR A 184 48.00 1.90 -10.34
N SER A 185 48.56 2.37 -9.22
CA SER A 185 50.01 2.57 -9.09
C SER A 185 50.83 1.27 -9.17
N LYS A 186 50.19 0.10 -8.98
CA LYS A 186 50.84 -1.21 -9.04
C LYS A 186 51.03 -1.77 -10.44
N SER A 187 50.36 -1.20 -11.44
CA SER A 187 50.40 -1.67 -12.83
C SER A 187 50.71 -0.51 -13.75
N ALA A 188 51.79 -0.66 -14.53
CA ALA A 188 52.11 0.26 -15.62
C ALA A 188 51.44 -0.13 -16.94
N ALA A 189 50.61 -1.18 -16.94
CA ALA A 189 49.91 -1.63 -18.13
C ALA A 189 48.89 -0.57 -18.59
N PRO A 190 48.81 -0.24 -19.89
CA PRO A 190 47.86 0.73 -20.43
C PRO A 190 46.40 0.43 -20.03
N GLU A 191 46.06 -0.85 -19.94
CA GLU A 191 44.75 -1.38 -19.59
C GLU A 191 44.45 -1.40 -18.07
N GLY A 192 45.44 -1.11 -17.22
CA GLY A 192 45.29 -1.11 -15.76
C GLY A 192 45.59 -2.47 -15.09
N HIS A 193 44.94 -2.75 -13.96
CA HIS A 193 45.01 -4.02 -13.24
C HIS A 193 43.62 -4.62 -13.12
N THR A 194 43.52 -5.94 -13.35
CA THR A 194 42.28 -6.70 -13.28
C THR A 194 42.21 -7.48 -11.98
N TYR A 195 41.16 -7.22 -11.20
CA TYR A 195 40.85 -7.89 -9.95
C TYR A 195 39.76 -8.95 -10.18
N ASP A 196 39.95 -10.14 -9.62
CA ASP A 196 38.99 -11.26 -9.62
C ASP A 196 38.17 -11.35 -8.32
N LYS A 197 38.54 -10.56 -7.30
CA LYS A 197 37.88 -10.49 -5.99
C LYS A 197 37.72 -9.05 -5.53
N TYR A 198 36.56 -8.74 -4.95
CA TYR A 198 36.26 -7.41 -4.44
C TYR A 198 37.17 -7.00 -3.28
N GLU A 199 37.55 -7.94 -2.43
CA GLU A 199 38.41 -7.69 -1.26
C GLU A 199 39.74 -7.05 -1.69
N ALA A 200 40.33 -7.54 -2.79
CA ALA A 200 41.57 -6.99 -3.33
C ALA A 200 41.42 -5.55 -3.88
N VAL A 201 40.27 -5.24 -4.50
CA VAL A 201 39.95 -3.86 -4.93
C VAL A 201 39.87 -2.92 -3.73
N LYS A 202 39.15 -3.35 -2.68
CA LYS A 202 38.96 -2.56 -1.46
C LYS A 202 40.29 -2.34 -0.73
N GLU A 203 41.10 -3.38 -0.59
CA GLU A 203 42.44 -3.27 0.02
C GLU A 203 43.33 -2.29 -0.74
N ASP A 204 43.38 -2.38 -2.07
CA ASP A 204 44.23 -1.50 -2.87
C ASP A 204 43.73 -0.05 -2.94
N PHE A 205 42.42 0.15 -2.86
CA PHE A 205 41.85 1.48 -2.69
C PHE A 205 42.20 2.09 -1.34
N LEU A 206 42.05 1.34 -0.24
CA LEU A 206 42.36 1.82 1.11
C LEU A 206 43.87 2.02 1.36
N ALA A 207 44.71 1.23 0.70
CA ALA A 207 46.16 1.40 0.72
C ALA A 207 46.65 2.60 -0.12
N GLY A 208 45.76 3.25 -0.88
CA GLY A 208 46.10 4.36 -1.77
C GLY A 208 46.76 3.92 -3.09
N ASN A 209 46.72 2.62 -3.42
CA ASN A 209 47.20 2.09 -4.70
C ASN A 209 46.23 2.37 -5.86
N ILE A 210 44.95 2.63 -5.55
CA ILE A 210 43.93 3.10 -6.49
C ILE A 210 43.45 4.46 -5.98
N THR A 211 43.49 5.49 -6.81
CA THR A 211 42.91 6.80 -6.45
C THR A 211 41.38 6.79 -6.65
N PRO A 212 40.63 7.68 -5.99
CA PRO A 212 39.18 7.81 -6.21
C PRO A 212 38.80 8.01 -7.68
N ASP A 213 39.58 8.80 -8.43
CA ASP A 213 39.32 9.03 -9.85
C ASP A 213 39.56 7.76 -10.68
N GLN A 214 40.61 6.99 -10.39
CA GLN A 214 40.88 5.73 -11.07
C GLN A 214 39.79 4.68 -10.81
N LEU A 215 39.33 4.58 -9.56
CA LEU A 215 38.23 3.68 -9.20
C LEU A 215 36.93 4.08 -9.92
N LYS A 216 36.62 5.38 -9.95
CA LYS A 216 35.45 5.92 -10.66
C LYS A 216 35.51 5.68 -12.16
N GLU A 217 36.67 5.88 -12.81
CA GLU A 217 36.82 5.61 -14.24
C GLU A 217 36.60 4.14 -14.56
N GLY A 218 37.19 3.21 -13.80
CA GLY A 218 36.95 1.78 -13.98
C GLY A 218 35.48 1.40 -13.81
N LEU A 219 34.78 2.03 -12.86
CA LEU A 219 33.34 1.84 -12.67
C LEU A 219 32.53 2.42 -13.85
N ILE A 220 32.88 3.60 -14.36
CA ILE A 220 32.21 4.23 -15.52
C ILE A 220 32.30 3.30 -16.74
N GLU A 221 33.46 2.74 -17.03
CA GLU A 221 33.66 1.81 -18.14
C GLU A 221 32.83 0.53 -17.97
N SER A 222 32.87 -0.04 -16.76
CA SER A 222 32.11 -1.26 -16.43
C SER A 222 30.60 -1.05 -16.56
N LEU A 223 30.07 0.03 -15.98
CA LEU A 223 28.63 0.35 -16.04
C LEU A 223 28.17 0.63 -17.47
N ASN A 224 28.95 1.37 -18.25
CA ASN A 224 28.59 1.63 -19.65
C ASN A 224 28.53 0.36 -20.49
N THR A 225 29.44 -0.58 -20.24
CA THR A 225 29.41 -1.90 -20.88
C THR A 225 28.14 -2.67 -20.50
N LEU A 226 27.78 -2.68 -19.21
CA LEU A 226 26.59 -3.37 -18.71
C LEU A 226 25.26 -2.75 -19.20
N LEU A 227 25.22 -1.42 -19.37
CA LEU A 227 24.02 -0.71 -19.81
C LEU A 227 23.84 -0.72 -21.34
N GLN A 228 24.89 -0.98 -22.12
CA GLN A 228 24.84 -0.90 -23.58
C GLN A 228 23.72 -1.76 -24.21
N PRO A 229 23.50 -3.03 -23.79
CA PRO A 229 22.41 -3.84 -24.35
C PRO A 229 21.02 -3.22 -24.14
N VAL A 230 20.82 -2.52 -23.01
CA VAL A 230 19.55 -1.84 -22.70
C VAL A 230 19.37 -0.62 -23.59
N ARG A 231 20.44 0.17 -23.79
CA ARG A 231 20.43 1.33 -24.71
C ARG A 231 20.14 0.89 -26.14
N ASP A 232 20.76 -0.20 -26.58
CA ASP A 232 20.54 -0.77 -27.91
C ASP A 232 19.09 -1.22 -28.08
N HIS A 233 18.49 -1.84 -27.06
CA HIS A 233 17.08 -2.24 -27.08
C HIS A 233 16.14 -1.04 -27.29
N PHE A 234 16.30 0.03 -26.50
CA PHE A 234 15.48 1.25 -26.65
C PHE A 234 15.76 2.04 -27.92
N THR A 235 16.87 1.77 -28.62
CA THR A 235 17.21 2.42 -29.88
C THR A 235 16.66 1.66 -31.07
N ASN A 236 16.74 0.33 -31.04
CA ASN A 236 16.45 -0.54 -32.18
C ASN A 236 15.02 -1.08 -32.20
N ASP A 237 14.28 -1.01 -31.08
CA ASP A 237 12.87 -1.39 -30.99
C ASP A 237 11.97 -0.15 -30.88
N GLU A 238 11.20 0.13 -31.93
CA GLU A 238 10.31 1.30 -31.99
C GLU A 238 9.22 1.29 -30.91
N THR A 239 8.77 0.10 -30.48
CA THR A 239 7.77 0.00 -29.41
C THR A 239 8.40 0.36 -28.07
N ALA A 240 9.57 -0.19 -27.76
CA ALA A 240 10.30 0.12 -26.53
C ALA A 240 10.67 1.61 -26.47
N LYS A 241 11.12 2.17 -27.60
CA LYS A 241 11.43 3.59 -27.75
C LYS A 241 10.21 4.47 -27.44
N GLY A 242 9.06 4.17 -28.05
CA GLY A 242 7.81 4.90 -27.80
C GLY A 242 7.36 4.84 -26.34
N LEU A 243 7.52 3.68 -25.68
CA LEU A 243 7.23 3.55 -24.25
C LEU A 243 8.16 4.41 -23.38
N LEU A 244 9.46 4.46 -23.71
CA LEU A 244 10.42 5.29 -22.98
C LEU A 244 10.12 6.79 -23.14
N GLU A 245 9.69 7.21 -24.33
CA GLU A 245 9.26 8.58 -24.60
C GLU A 245 8.05 8.97 -23.74
N GLN A 246 7.02 8.12 -23.65
CA GLN A 246 5.87 8.33 -22.76
C GLN A 246 6.28 8.43 -21.29
N VAL A 247 7.18 7.55 -20.81
CA VAL A 247 7.68 7.62 -19.43
C VAL A 247 8.42 8.93 -19.16
N ARG A 248 9.19 9.44 -20.14
CA ARG A 248 9.88 10.73 -20.05
C ARG A 248 8.90 11.91 -20.06
N GLU A 249 7.76 11.79 -20.73
CA GLU A 249 6.67 12.78 -20.65
C GLU A 249 6.06 12.83 -19.25
N PHE A 250 5.73 11.69 -18.65
CA PHE A 250 5.20 11.68 -17.27
C PHE A 250 6.17 12.24 -16.23
N LYS A 251 7.49 12.09 -16.43
CA LYS A 251 8.50 12.74 -15.58
C LYS A 251 8.48 14.27 -15.74
N ARG A 252 8.15 14.79 -16.92
CA ARG A 252 8.03 16.24 -17.21
C ARG A 252 6.70 16.82 -16.70
N GLU A 253 5.61 16.07 -16.84
CA GLU A 253 4.26 16.41 -16.37
C GLU A 253 4.04 16.19 -14.87
N ALA A 254 5.02 15.67 -14.13
CA ALA A 254 4.97 15.64 -12.67
C ALA A 254 5.08 17.04 -12.02
N ALA A 255 5.21 18.11 -12.82
CA ALA A 255 4.87 19.49 -12.44
C ALA A 255 3.34 19.68 -12.58
N PRO A 256 2.66 20.41 -11.67
CA PRO A 256 1.21 20.30 -11.48
C PRO A 256 0.45 20.47 -12.79
N VAL A 257 -0.13 19.37 -13.29
CA VAL A 257 -1.00 19.41 -14.46
C VAL A 257 -2.28 20.14 -14.05
N ALA A 258 -2.52 21.25 -14.73
CA ALA A 258 -3.78 21.97 -14.67
C ALA A 258 -4.94 21.01 -14.98
N SER A 259 -5.98 21.08 -14.17
CA SER A 259 -7.27 20.43 -14.39
C SER A 259 -7.74 20.62 -15.82
N GLY A 260 -7.70 19.56 -16.63
CA GLY A 260 -8.44 19.52 -17.89
C GLY A 260 -9.95 19.50 -17.60
N ASP A 261 -10.73 20.11 -18.51
CA ASP A 261 -12.19 20.24 -18.43
C ASP A 261 -12.95 18.89 -18.55
N GLU A 262 -12.27 17.75 -18.61
CA GLU A 262 -12.93 16.45 -18.57
C GLU A 262 -13.23 16.06 -17.12
N ALA A 263 -14.52 15.90 -16.81
CA ALA A 263 -14.96 15.39 -15.53
C ALA A 263 -14.21 14.08 -15.19
N PRO A 264 -13.61 13.97 -14.00
CA PRO A 264 -12.78 12.83 -13.67
C PRO A 264 -13.59 11.53 -13.77
N LYS A 265 -13.05 10.56 -14.51
CA LYS A 265 -13.69 9.25 -14.68
C LYS A 265 -13.90 8.59 -13.32
N VAL A 266 -15.17 8.44 -12.92
CA VAL A 266 -15.54 7.83 -11.64
C VAL A 266 -15.47 6.32 -11.75
N PHE A 267 -14.51 5.72 -11.07
CA PHE A 267 -14.40 4.27 -10.92
C PHE A 267 -15.12 3.83 -9.66
N ARG A 268 -16.34 3.29 -9.80
CA ARG A 268 -17.15 2.74 -8.71
C ARG A 268 -18.01 1.58 -9.20
N LEU A 269 -18.31 0.65 -8.31
CA LEU A 269 -19.39 -0.32 -8.51
C LEU A 269 -20.70 0.44 -8.78
N ASP A 270 -21.53 -0.06 -9.69
CA ASP A 270 -22.87 0.52 -9.94
C ASP A 270 -23.92 -0.59 -9.91
N LEU A 271 -24.56 -0.76 -8.74
CA LEU A 271 -25.52 -1.83 -8.54
C LEU A 271 -26.83 -1.63 -9.30
N VAL A 272 -27.13 -0.40 -9.75
CA VAL A 272 -28.28 -0.14 -10.62
C VAL A 272 -27.99 -0.68 -12.02
N LYS A 273 -26.80 -0.39 -12.56
CA LYS A 273 -26.37 -0.88 -13.87
C LYS A 273 -26.26 -2.41 -13.90
N GLU A 274 -25.84 -3.02 -12.79
CA GLU A 274 -25.77 -4.47 -12.63
C GLU A 274 -27.15 -5.13 -12.40
N GLY A 275 -28.24 -4.34 -12.35
CA GLY A 275 -29.60 -4.83 -12.18
C GLY A 275 -29.89 -5.43 -10.80
N VAL A 276 -29.07 -5.10 -9.80
CA VAL A 276 -29.21 -5.62 -8.42
C VAL A 276 -30.20 -4.79 -7.62
N ILE A 277 -30.24 -3.47 -7.84
CA ILE A 277 -31.11 -2.54 -7.11
C ILE A 277 -31.81 -1.57 -8.07
N GLN A 278 -32.85 -0.89 -7.57
CA GLN A 278 -33.48 0.23 -8.28
C GLN A 278 -32.76 1.56 -7.97
N PRO A 279 -32.74 2.52 -8.92
CA PRO A 279 -32.14 3.83 -8.69
C PRO A 279 -32.90 4.63 -7.62
N ASN A 280 -32.25 5.65 -7.06
CA ASN A 280 -32.84 6.54 -6.04
C ASN A 280 -33.36 5.79 -4.80
N SER A 281 -32.75 4.65 -4.47
CA SER A 281 -33.16 3.84 -3.33
C SER A 281 -32.80 4.46 -1.97
N HIS A 282 -33.54 4.11 -0.94
CA HIS A 282 -33.17 4.29 0.46
C HIS A 282 -32.32 3.10 0.94
N LEU A 283 -31.11 3.37 1.42
CA LEU A 283 -30.19 2.34 1.91
C LEU A 283 -30.25 2.23 3.43
N VAL A 284 -30.52 1.01 3.92
CA VAL A 284 -30.35 0.62 5.32
C VAL A 284 -29.25 -0.43 5.39
N MET A 285 -28.27 -0.20 6.26
CA MET A 285 -27.21 -1.19 6.52
C MET A 285 -27.59 -2.04 7.72
N ALA A 286 -27.47 -3.36 7.58
CA ALA A 286 -27.66 -4.26 8.70
C ALA A 286 -26.52 -4.10 9.74
N PRO A 287 -26.82 -4.26 11.04
CA PRO A 287 -25.82 -4.25 12.10
C PRO A 287 -24.78 -5.35 11.88
N LEU A 288 -23.59 -5.20 12.49
CA LEU A 288 -22.62 -6.29 12.46
C LEU A 288 -23.17 -7.52 13.22
N PRO A 289 -22.98 -8.74 12.68
CA PRO A 289 -23.33 -9.97 13.37
C PRO A 289 -22.74 -10.05 14.78
N ASN A 290 -23.55 -10.52 15.71
CA ASN A 290 -23.16 -10.74 17.10
C ASN A 290 -23.82 -12.01 17.65
N SER A 291 -23.39 -12.47 18.83
CA SER A 291 -23.84 -13.74 19.41
C SER A 291 -25.25 -13.69 19.99
N THR A 292 -25.85 -12.50 20.10
CA THR A 292 -27.15 -12.27 20.75
C THR A 292 -28.02 -11.39 19.86
N PRO A 293 -28.53 -11.91 18.71
CA PRO A 293 -29.48 -11.17 17.89
C PRO A 293 -30.71 -10.81 18.74
N THR A 294 -31.09 -9.53 18.72
CA THR A 294 -32.22 -9.03 19.51
C THR A 294 -33.39 -8.68 18.61
N MET A 295 -34.62 -8.81 19.14
CA MET A 295 -35.81 -8.28 18.48
C MET A 295 -35.71 -6.76 18.29
N GLN A 296 -35.02 -6.05 19.19
CA GLN A 296 -34.79 -4.61 19.09
C GLN A 296 -34.03 -4.26 17.80
N SER A 297 -32.96 -5.00 17.48
CA SER A 297 -32.20 -4.80 16.23
C SER A 297 -33.09 -4.93 14.99
N ALA A 298 -34.04 -5.86 14.99
CA ALA A 298 -35.02 -5.99 13.90
C ALA A 298 -36.00 -4.80 13.88
N ALA A 299 -36.53 -4.39 15.04
CA ALA A 299 -37.42 -3.24 15.15
C ALA A 299 -36.77 -1.93 14.68
N ASP A 300 -35.49 -1.72 15.01
CA ASP A 300 -34.73 -0.55 14.60
C ASP A 300 -34.53 -0.50 13.08
N ILE A 301 -34.24 -1.65 12.46
CA ILE A 301 -34.13 -1.76 10.99
C ILE A 301 -35.49 -1.47 10.32
N LEU A 302 -36.60 -2.02 10.83
CA LEU A 302 -37.92 -1.70 10.29
C LEU A 302 -38.24 -0.21 10.39
N THR A 303 -37.90 0.41 11.52
CA THR A 303 -38.07 1.85 11.73
C THR A 303 -37.26 2.66 10.71
N LYS A 304 -36.00 2.27 10.46
CA LYS A 304 -35.14 2.89 9.45
C LYS A 304 -35.71 2.72 8.04
N LEU A 305 -36.16 1.51 7.68
CA LEU A 305 -36.78 1.24 6.38
C LEU A 305 -38.06 2.08 6.17
N LYS A 306 -38.84 2.29 7.23
CA LYS A 306 -40.07 3.09 7.21
C LYS A 306 -39.82 4.61 7.11
N ALA A 307 -38.61 5.07 7.43
CA ALA A 307 -38.29 6.50 7.40
C ALA A 307 -38.26 7.08 5.97
N ALA A 308 -38.16 6.23 4.95
CA ALA A 308 -38.26 6.63 3.55
C ALA A 308 -39.72 6.68 3.08
N ASP A 309 -39.99 7.54 2.10
CA ASP A 309 -41.31 7.65 1.46
C ASP A 309 -41.80 6.28 0.94
N ALA A 310 -43.12 6.09 0.90
CA ALA A 310 -43.74 4.82 0.51
C ALA A 310 -43.21 4.32 -0.85
N ASP A 311 -43.12 5.21 -1.84
CA ASP A 311 -42.70 4.91 -3.21
C ASP A 311 -41.17 4.82 -3.40
N THR A 312 -40.38 5.14 -2.37
CA THR A 312 -38.92 5.05 -2.47
C THR A 312 -38.49 3.57 -2.40
N PRO A 313 -37.75 3.04 -3.38
CA PRO A 313 -37.22 1.68 -3.33
C PRO A 313 -36.31 1.49 -2.12
N LYS A 314 -36.43 0.38 -1.39
CA LYS A 314 -35.70 0.16 -0.13
C LYS A 314 -34.67 -0.95 -0.32
N VAL A 315 -33.44 -0.72 0.12
CA VAL A 315 -32.33 -1.67 0.06
C VAL A 315 -31.86 -1.97 1.48
N LEU A 316 -31.85 -3.25 1.86
CA LEU A 316 -31.22 -3.73 3.09
C LEU A 316 -29.91 -4.45 2.74
N LEU A 317 -28.79 -3.86 3.10
CA LEU A 317 -27.45 -4.40 2.83
C LEU A 317 -26.95 -5.24 4.02
N LEU A 318 -26.73 -6.53 3.79
CA LEU A 318 -26.16 -7.49 4.73
C LEU A 318 -24.63 -7.51 4.58
N ARG A 319 -23.91 -7.03 5.59
CA ARG A 319 -22.47 -6.70 5.49
C ARG A 319 -21.56 -7.87 5.88
N ASP A 320 -21.68 -8.99 5.18
CA ASP A 320 -20.98 -10.25 5.51
C ASP A 320 -19.44 -10.18 5.41
N TRP A 321 -18.88 -9.49 4.41
CA TRP A 321 -17.43 -9.29 4.33
C TRP A 321 -16.91 -8.22 5.29
N THR A 322 -17.68 -7.17 5.55
CA THR A 322 -17.36 -6.21 6.62
C THR A 322 -17.39 -6.92 7.98
N ALA A 323 -18.34 -7.82 8.23
CA ALA A 323 -18.38 -8.65 9.42
C ALA A 323 -17.10 -9.50 9.57
N LEU A 324 -16.67 -10.15 8.48
CA LEU A 324 -15.45 -10.94 8.44
C LEU A 324 -14.20 -10.10 8.78
N VAL A 325 -14.05 -8.93 8.16
CA VAL A 325 -12.86 -8.08 8.40
C VAL A 325 -12.86 -7.44 9.79
N ASN A 326 -14.04 -7.21 10.39
CA ASN A 326 -14.17 -6.72 11.76
C ASN A 326 -14.06 -7.83 12.83
N ASN A 327 -13.81 -9.08 12.42
CA ASN A 327 -13.80 -10.24 13.31
C ASN A 327 -15.11 -10.46 14.08
N ALA A 328 -16.25 -10.05 13.50
CA ALA A 328 -17.57 -10.31 14.07
C ALA A 328 -17.84 -11.82 14.11
N LEU A 329 -18.34 -12.33 15.24
CA LEU A 329 -18.54 -13.77 15.47
C LEU A 329 -17.28 -14.61 15.16
N ASP A 330 -16.10 -14.10 15.56
CA ASP A 330 -14.78 -14.70 15.28
C ASP A 330 -14.48 -14.93 13.79
N ALA A 331 -15.16 -14.18 12.91
CA ALA A 331 -15.16 -14.36 11.46
C ALA A 331 -15.55 -15.79 11.03
N ASP A 332 -16.44 -16.45 11.80
CA ASP A 332 -16.93 -17.78 11.46
C ASP A 332 -17.85 -17.74 10.23
N VAL A 333 -17.44 -18.48 9.20
CA VAL A 333 -18.10 -18.52 7.88
C VAL A 333 -19.51 -19.13 7.90
N LYS A 334 -19.91 -19.78 8.99
CA LYS A 334 -21.25 -20.35 9.19
C LYS A 334 -22.10 -19.46 10.10
N LEU A 335 -21.50 -18.90 11.16
CA LEU A 335 -22.26 -18.06 12.11
C LEU A 335 -22.68 -16.73 11.50
N ILE A 336 -21.87 -16.10 10.65
CA ILE A 336 -22.23 -14.84 9.97
C ILE A 336 -23.50 -15.01 9.11
N PRO A 337 -23.58 -16.00 8.18
CA PRO A 337 -24.81 -16.27 7.44
C PRO A 337 -26.00 -16.65 8.33
N ALA A 338 -25.76 -17.44 9.39
CA ALA A 338 -26.82 -17.85 10.32
C ALA A 338 -27.44 -16.64 11.05
N TYR A 339 -26.62 -15.68 11.49
CA TYR A 339 -27.09 -14.43 12.07
C TYR A 339 -27.98 -13.66 11.09
N HIS A 340 -27.56 -13.48 9.85
CA HIS A 340 -28.37 -12.80 8.83
C HIS A 340 -29.69 -13.52 8.56
N ALA A 341 -29.71 -14.85 8.53
CA ALA A 341 -30.93 -15.63 8.36
C ALA A 341 -31.91 -15.44 9.52
N ILE A 342 -31.41 -15.44 10.77
CA ILE A 342 -32.21 -15.16 11.97
C ILE A 342 -32.77 -13.73 11.94
N LEU A 343 -31.92 -12.75 11.60
CA LEU A 343 -32.29 -11.35 11.50
C LEU A 343 -33.42 -11.15 10.47
N LEU A 344 -33.26 -11.68 9.25
CA LEU A 344 -34.26 -11.58 8.20
C LEU A 344 -35.58 -12.29 8.56
N SER A 345 -35.50 -13.46 9.18
CA SER A 345 -36.69 -14.19 9.63
C SER A 345 -37.46 -13.41 10.69
N THR A 346 -36.72 -12.79 11.63
CA THR A 346 -37.30 -11.96 12.69
C THR A 346 -37.91 -10.68 12.12
N LEU A 347 -37.22 -10.02 11.17
CA LEU A 347 -37.72 -8.84 10.47
C LEU A 347 -39.04 -9.10 9.77
N ARG A 348 -39.13 -10.18 8.98
CA ARG A 348 -40.35 -10.56 8.27
C ARG A 348 -41.49 -10.89 9.22
N ALA A 349 -41.22 -11.68 10.25
CA ALA A 349 -42.24 -12.05 11.23
C ALA A 349 -42.77 -10.83 12.01
N LEU A 350 -41.87 -9.94 12.43
CA LEU A 350 -42.21 -8.72 13.16
C LEU A 350 -43.02 -7.75 12.27
N ASP A 351 -42.61 -7.58 11.02
CA ASP A 351 -43.26 -6.66 10.08
C ASP A 351 -44.69 -7.11 9.74
N ILE A 352 -44.89 -8.40 9.46
CA ILE A 352 -46.23 -8.98 9.24
C ILE A 352 -47.10 -8.79 10.48
N HIS A 353 -46.55 -8.96 11.69
CA HIS A 353 -47.32 -8.74 12.92
C HIS A 353 -47.74 -7.28 13.11
N LEU A 354 -46.88 -6.33 12.73
CA LEU A 354 -47.12 -4.89 12.92
C LEU A 354 -47.99 -4.26 11.83
N HIS A 355 -47.85 -4.71 10.58
CA HIS A 355 -48.47 -4.07 9.43
C HIS A 355 -49.46 -4.98 8.69
N GLY A 356 -49.50 -6.29 8.95
CA GLY A 356 -50.28 -7.26 8.18
C GLY A 356 -49.51 -7.84 6.99
N GLU A 357 -50.03 -8.90 6.38
CA GLU A 357 -49.32 -9.65 5.32
C GLU A 357 -49.21 -8.88 4.01
N ASP A 358 -50.28 -8.18 3.61
CA ASP A 358 -50.34 -7.41 2.35
C ASP A 358 -49.55 -6.09 2.44
N ASP A 359 -49.56 -5.44 3.60
CA ASP A 359 -48.94 -4.13 3.82
C ASP A 359 -47.52 -4.21 4.43
N ALA A 360 -46.95 -5.41 4.55
CA ALA A 360 -45.60 -5.59 5.09
C ALA A 360 -44.55 -4.87 4.23
N ILE A 361 -43.77 -3.99 4.87
CA ILE A 361 -42.68 -3.22 4.25
C ILE A 361 -41.69 -4.15 3.56
N MET A 362 -41.33 -5.25 4.21
CA MET A 362 -40.35 -6.23 3.75
C MET A 362 -40.71 -6.91 2.43
N ASN A 363 -41.97 -6.87 1.99
CA ASN A 363 -42.38 -7.36 0.66
C ASN A 363 -41.73 -6.57 -0.47
N ASN A 364 -41.38 -5.31 -0.23
CA ASN A 364 -40.83 -4.38 -1.21
C ASN A 364 -39.37 -3.98 -0.92
N VAL A 365 -38.68 -4.69 -0.02
CA VAL A 365 -37.27 -4.45 0.31
C VAL A 365 -36.36 -5.37 -0.51
N THR A 366 -35.41 -4.78 -1.22
CA THR A 366 -34.35 -5.52 -1.91
C THR A 366 -33.26 -5.91 -0.89
N ILE A 367 -33.09 -7.21 -0.66
CA ILE A 367 -32.03 -7.72 0.22
C ILE A 367 -30.76 -7.92 -0.60
N VAL A 368 -29.67 -7.29 -0.19
CA VAL A 368 -28.38 -7.37 -0.86
C VAL A 368 -27.35 -7.97 0.08
N LEU A 369 -26.73 -9.07 -0.31
CA LEU A 369 -25.56 -9.60 0.39
C LEU A 369 -24.31 -8.89 -0.14
N GLN A 370 -23.52 -8.28 0.75
CA GLN A 370 -22.37 -7.45 0.37
C GLN A 370 -21.36 -8.22 -0.48
N SER A 371 -21.02 -9.46 -0.12
CA SER A 371 -20.10 -10.29 -0.91
C SER A 371 -20.58 -10.52 -2.35
N GLU A 372 -21.87 -10.80 -2.54
CA GLU A 372 -22.47 -11.00 -3.86
C GLU A 372 -22.47 -9.72 -4.68
N ALA A 373 -22.75 -8.58 -4.04
CA ALA A 373 -22.71 -7.26 -4.67
C ALA A 373 -21.28 -6.91 -5.13
N ILE A 374 -20.28 -7.10 -4.26
CA ILE A 374 -18.86 -6.87 -4.59
C ILE A 374 -18.44 -7.73 -5.78
N LEU A 375 -18.90 -8.98 -5.85
CA LEU A 375 -18.52 -9.91 -6.93
C LEU A 375 -19.16 -9.59 -8.29
N LYS A 376 -20.11 -8.64 -8.38
CA LYS A 376 -20.63 -8.15 -9.67
C LYS A 376 -19.59 -7.37 -10.45
N ASP A 377 -18.87 -6.48 -9.76
CA ASP A 377 -17.76 -5.72 -10.33
C ASP A 377 -16.67 -5.50 -9.26
N PRO A 378 -15.85 -6.53 -9.00
CA PRO A 378 -14.86 -6.46 -7.93
C PRO A 378 -13.79 -5.41 -8.24
N SER A 379 -13.46 -5.17 -9.51
CA SER A 379 -12.45 -4.20 -9.91
C SER A 379 -12.87 -2.78 -9.53
N ASN A 380 -14.05 -2.33 -9.98
CA ASN A 380 -14.47 -0.97 -9.66
C ASN A 380 -14.85 -0.80 -8.19
N TYR A 381 -15.34 -1.84 -7.51
CA TYR A 381 -15.52 -1.81 -6.06
C TYR A 381 -14.20 -1.53 -5.32
N TRP A 382 -13.16 -2.36 -5.53
CA TRP A 382 -11.91 -2.18 -4.80
C TRP A 382 -11.15 -0.92 -5.20
N ILE A 383 -11.26 -0.46 -6.45
CA ILE A 383 -10.74 0.87 -6.84
C ILE A 383 -11.42 1.98 -6.04
N SER A 384 -12.75 1.92 -5.84
CA SER A 384 -13.46 2.91 -5.03
C SER A 384 -13.00 2.93 -3.57
N VAL A 385 -12.77 1.75 -2.98
CA VAL A 385 -12.24 1.59 -1.61
C VAL A 385 -10.81 2.17 -1.50
N ILE A 386 -9.96 1.90 -2.48
CA ILE A 386 -8.60 2.46 -2.55
C ILE A 386 -8.65 4.00 -2.69
N ASN A 387 -9.52 4.53 -3.55
CA ASN A 387 -9.66 5.97 -3.74
C ASN A 387 -10.20 6.67 -2.49
N ALA A 388 -11.19 6.08 -1.79
CA ALA A 388 -11.61 6.56 -0.48
C ALA A 388 -10.42 6.57 0.50
N GLY A 389 -9.62 5.49 0.53
CA GLY A 389 -8.43 5.42 1.36
C GLY A 389 -7.37 6.47 1.02
N ARG A 390 -7.24 6.88 -0.25
CA ARG A 390 -6.30 7.94 -0.67
C ARG A 390 -6.78 9.33 -0.25
N HIS A 391 -8.09 9.53 -0.18
CA HIS A 391 -8.71 10.80 0.16
C HIS A 391 -8.69 11.07 1.67
N PHE A 392 -9.01 10.06 2.49
CA PHE A 392 -9.10 10.24 3.94
C PHE A 392 -7.79 9.94 4.67
N GLN A 393 -7.46 10.81 5.64
CA GLN A 393 -6.39 10.52 6.59
C GLN A 393 -6.75 9.33 7.48
N LEU A 394 -5.75 8.55 7.86
CA LEU A 394 -5.93 7.37 8.68
C LEU A 394 -6.60 7.71 10.01
N ASP A 395 -6.15 8.79 10.67
CA ASP A 395 -6.72 9.21 11.96
C ASP A 395 -8.21 9.59 11.83
N THR A 396 -8.60 10.19 10.70
CA THR A 396 -10.02 10.47 10.41
C THR A 396 -10.83 9.19 10.24
N VAL A 397 -10.29 8.18 9.55
CA VAL A 397 -10.98 6.89 9.38
C VAL A 397 -11.00 6.09 10.69
N MET A 398 -9.97 6.24 11.53
CA MET A 398 -9.87 5.60 12.84
C MET A 398 -10.82 6.21 13.87
N GLY A 399 -11.06 7.52 13.83
CA GLY A 399 -11.86 8.19 14.85
C GLY A 399 -11.42 7.79 16.26
N GLY A 400 -12.35 7.31 17.09
CA GLY A 400 -12.10 6.85 18.46
C GLY A 400 -11.33 5.54 18.61
N MET A 401 -10.90 4.90 17.51
CA MET A 401 -10.06 3.69 17.57
C MET A 401 -8.69 3.99 18.16
N LYS A 402 -8.16 3.04 18.93
CA LYS A 402 -6.78 3.05 19.41
C LYS A 402 -5.89 2.33 18.41
N ASP A 403 -4.60 2.66 18.40
CA ASP A 403 -3.62 1.96 17.55
C ASP A 403 -3.50 0.45 17.86
N ALA A 404 -3.83 0.05 19.09
CA ALA A 404 -3.90 -1.35 19.51
C ALA A 404 -5.11 -2.11 18.93
N ASP A 405 -6.11 -1.40 18.41
CA ASP A 405 -7.28 -2.03 17.79
C ASP A 405 -6.94 -2.71 16.46
N CYS A 406 -7.78 -3.68 16.12
CA CYS A 406 -7.70 -4.41 14.87
C CYS A 406 -7.80 -3.46 13.65
N VAL A 407 -6.84 -3.56 12.73
CA VAL A 407 -6.82 -2.76 11.49
C VAL A 407 -8.00 -3.10 10.57
N GLY A 408 -8.58 -4.29 10.73
CA GLY A 408 -9.75 -4.70 9.99
C GLY A 408 -10.96 -3.76 10.16
N LYS A 409 -11.08 -3.06 11.29
CA LYS A 409 -12.10 -2.02 11.48
C LYS A 409 -11.93 -0.83 10.53
N VAL A 410 -10.68 -0.39 10.29
CA VAL A 410 -10.36 0.65 9.29
C VAL A 410 -10.77 0.18 7.90
N ILE A 411 -10.45 -1.06 7.54
CA ILE A 411 -10.82 -1.64 6.24
C ILE A 411 -12.34 -1.74 6.10
N GLY A 412 -13.05 -2.17 7.15
CA GLY A 412 -14.51 -2.24 7.17
C GLY A 412 -15.18 -0.88 6.98
N ARG A 413 -14.63 0.19 7.56
CA ARG A 413 -15.12 1.57 7.34
C ARG A 413 -14.90 2.05 5.90
N LEU A 414 -13.75 1.74 5.30
CA LEU A 414 -13.51 2.04 3.88
C LEU A 414 -14.42 1.24 2.95
N MET A 415 -14.66 -0.03 3.26
CA MET A 415 -15.62 -0.87 2.53
C MET A 415 -17.03 -0.30 2.60
N MET A 416 -17.45 0.20 3.76
CA MET A 416 -18.74 0.88 3.92
C MET A 416 -18.88 2.08 3.00
N ILE A 417 -17.84 2.88 2.79
CA ILE A 417 -17.84 3.97 1.79
C ILE A 417 -18.02 3.40 0.39
N GLY A 418 -17.26 2.34 0.04
CA GLY A 418 -17.41 1.64 -1.23
C GLY A 418 -18.81 1.08 -1.46
N ASP A 419 -19.46 0.56 -0.42
CA ASP A 419 -20.84 0.05 -0.47
C ASP A 419 -21.83 1.18 -0.77
N VAL A 420 -21.71 2.33 -0.09
CA VAL A 420 -22.61 3.47 -0.35
C VAL A 420 -22.40 4.02 -1.75
N LEU A 421 -21.15 4.15 -2.21
CA LEU A 421 -20.85 4.56 -3.58
C LEU A 421 -21.38 3.54 -4.61
N GLY A 422 -21.35 2.26 -4.26
CA GLY A 422 -21.88 1.14 -5.05
C GLY A 422 -23.40 1.20 -5.25
N VAL A 423 -24.11 1.53 -4.17
CA VAL A 423 -25.57 1.68 -4.15
C VAL A 423 -26.01 3.02 -4.75
N ASN A 424 -25.23 4.08 -4.54
CA ASN A 424 -25.58 5.47 -4.87
C ASN A 424 -27.01 5.86 -4.42
N PRO A 425 -27.32 5.73 -3.11
CA PRO A 425 -28.67 5.89 -2.61
C PRO A 425 -29.12 7.35 -2.60
N LYS A 426 -30.44 7.57 -2.73
CA LYS A 426 -31.07 8.89 -2.49
C LYS A 426 -30.96 9.31 -1.02
N SER A 427 -31.06 8.35 -0.12
CA SER A 427 -30.93 8.57 1.33
C SER A 427 -30.40 7.33 2.03
N ILE A 428 -29.74 7.54 3.17
CA ILE A 428 -29.14 6.47 3.97
C ILE A 428 -29.58 6.59 5.42
N ALA A 429 -29.90 5.46 6.05
CA ALA A 429 -30.10 5.37 7.50
C ALA A 429 -28.95 4.59 8.13
N LEU A 430 -28.12 5.28 8.91
CA LEU A 430 -26.98 4.72 9.62
C LEU A 430 -27.32 4.41 11.08
N GLU A 431 -26.65 3.42 11.67
CA GLU A 431 -26.57 3.32 13.12
C GLU A 431 -25.65 4.43 13.64
N MET A 432 -26.16 5.26 14.55
CA MET A 432 -25.28 6.05 15.40
C MET A 432 -24.74 5.10 16.47
N GLU A 433 -23.57 4.52 16.24
CA GLU A 433 -22.83 3.87 17.32
C GLU A 433 -22.51 4.95 18.37
N ASN A 434 -22.84 4.69 19.63
CA ASN A 434 -22.67 5.64 20.74
C ASN A 434 -21.20 5.85 21.17
N ASP A 435 -20.23 5.37 20.39
CA ASP A 435 -18.83 5.72 20.59
C ASP A 435 -18.49 6.84 19.60
N GLY A 436 -18.34 8.04 20.15
CA GLY A 436 -18.23 9.27 19.39
C GLY A 436 -17.21 9.17 18.28
N ASP A 437 -17.67 9.24 17.03
CA ASP A 437 -16.91 9.90 15.97
C ASP A 437 -17.65 10.08 14.64
N VAL A 438 -17.13 11.08 13.91
CA VAL A 438 -17.21 11.35 12.47
C VAL A 438 -18.61 11.42 11.84
N ASN A 439 -19.02 12.66 11.57
CA ASN A 439 -20.18 12.98 10.77
C ASN A 439 -19.93 12.68 9.27
N ILE A 440 -20.13 11.42 8.86
CA ILE A 440 -19.95 10.92 7.47
C ILE A 440 -20.80 11.70 6.45
N SER A 441 -21.88 12.35 6.89
CA SER A 441 -22.69 13.22 6.02
C SER A 441 -21.88 14.39 5.43
N ASN A 442 -20.89 14.93 6.16
CA ASN A 442 -19.98 15.95 5.64
C ASN A 442 -18.95 15.39 4.64
N ALA A 443 -18.60 14.10 4.75
CA ALA A 443 -17.68 13.46 3.81
C ALA A 443 -18.33 13.25 2.43
N MET A 444 -19.64 12.99 2.37
CA MET A 444 -20.39 12.88 1.11
C MET A 444 -20.59 14.24 0.45
N ALA A 445 -20.83 15.30 1.23
CA ALA A 445 -20.94 16.67 0.70
C ALA A 445 -19.63 17.13 0.04
N ASN A 446 -18.47 16.73 0.57
CA ASN A 446 -17.15 17.07 0.02
C ASN A 446 -16.70 16.17 -1.15
N MET A 447 -17.38 15.05 -1.41
CA MET A 447 -17.13 14.17 -2.56
C MET A 447 -18.09 14.40 -3.71
N ASN A 448 -19.00 15.38 -3.60
CA ASN A 448 -19.90 15.76 -4.68
C ASN A 448 -19.11 16.54 -5.75
N LEU A 449 -18.52 15.79 -6.69
CA LEU A 449 -18.08 16.31 -7.97
C LEU A 449 -19.32 16.92 -8.65
N GLY A 450 -19.24 18.22 -8.93
CA GLY A 450 -20.31 19.11 -9.36
C GLY A 450 -21.43 18.44 -10.18
N GLY A 451 -22.58 18.29 -9.53
CA GLY A 451 -23.87 18.20 -10.19
C GLY A 451 -24.49 19.60 -10.23
N ASP A 452 -24.81 20.02 -11.44
CA ASP A 452 -25.37 21.33 -11.81
C ASP A 452 -26.71 21.60 -11.11
N ASP A 453 -26.71 22.40 -10.05
CA ASP A 453 -27.94 22.96 -9.46
C ASP A 453 -28.33 24.23 -10.23
N SER A 454 -29.01 24.01 -11.36
CA SER A 454 -29.81 25.05 -12.00
C SER A 454 -31.27 24.59 -12.13
N ALA A 455 -32.06 24.77 -11.07
CA ALA A 455 -33.46 25.19 -11.19
C ALA A 455 -34.15 25.43 -9.82
N THR A 456 -34.49 26.71 -9.64
CA THR A 456 -35.77 27.21 -9.08
C THR A 456 -36.07 27.05 -7.58
N SER A 457 -35.82 28.14 -6.85
CA SER A 457 -36.72 28.73 -5.83
C SER A 457 -37.96 29.36 -6.50
N PRO A 458 -39.08 29.65 -5.79
CA PRO A 458 -39.23 29.84 -4.35
C PRO A 458 -39.94 28.72 -3.57
#